data_AF-A0A4P6MVQ7-F1
#
_entry.id   AF-A0A4P6MVQ7-F1
#
_cell.length_a   1.000
_cell.length_b   1.000
_cell.length_c   1.000
_cell.angle_alpha   90.00
_cell.angle_beta   90.00
_cell.angle_gamma   90.00
#
_symmetry.space_group_name_H-M   'P 1'
#
loop_
_entity.id
_entity.type
_entity.pdbx_description
1 polymer ?
#
loop_
_entity_poly.entity_id
_entity_poly.type
_entity_poly.pdbx_seq_one_letter_code
_entity_poly.pdbx_strand_id
1 'polypeptide(L)'
;MTKGDKVITDELPETLQRSGKAAQETFAKAHDSAVEEYGEGRRAHQTAFAALKHTHEKVGDHWEPKDHTGPSDDRAAGGRDTDEETAEGVDAKASKKHLYEIAQRLDVPGRSTMDKDELVDAIKKANRRETARSRT
;
A
#
# COMPACT_ATOMS: atom_id res chain seq x y z
N MET A 1 -2.19 -2.05 18.48
CA MET A 1 -2.24 -0.87 17.59
C MET A 1 -3.48 -0.01 17.79
N THR A 2 -4.58 -0.58 18.29
CA THR A 2 -5.70 0.19 18.83
C THR A 2 -5.74 0.14 20.36
N LYS A 3 -6.33 1.16 20.97
CA LYS A 3 -6.69 1.17 22.39
C LYS A 3 -8.18 1.52 22.50
N GLY A 4 -8.99 0.50 22.83
CA GLY A 4 -10.42 0.55 22.56
C GLY A 4 -10.65 0.64 21.05
N ASP A 5 -11.39 1.66 20.60
CA ASP A 5 -11.67 1.88 19.17
C ASP A 5 -10.76 2.93 18.51
N LYS A 6 -9.76 3.45 19.23
CA LYS A 6 -8.88 4.51 18.73
C LYS A 6 -7.55 3.94 18.27
N VAL A 7 -7.14 4.29 17.05
CA VAL A 7 -5.81 3.97 16.51
C VAL A 7 -4.75 4.78 17.26
N ILE A 8 -3.69 4.12 17.69
CA ILE A 8 -2.50 4.77 18.23
C ILE A 8 -1.54 5.00 17.07
N THR A 9 -1.52 6.22 16.53
CA THR A 9 -0.72 6.56 15.34
C THR A 9 0.76 6.23 15.54
N ASP A 10 1.33 6.49 16.70
CA ASP A 10 2.76 6.24 16.98
C ASP A 10 3.16 4.75 16.94
N GLU A 11 2.20 3.82 17.06
CA GLU A 11 2.44 2.38 16.92
C GLU A 11 2.39 1.89 15.47
N LEU A 12 1.93 2.74 14.54
CA LEU A 12 1.83 2.38 13.14
C LEU A 12 3.19 2.44 12.45
N PRO A 13 3.39 1.66 11.37
CA PRO A 13 4.48 1.89 10.43
C PRO A 13 4.48 3.34 9.93
N GLU A 14 5.65 3.96 9.79
CA GLU A 14 5.77 5.40 9.47
C GLU A 14 4.95 5.87 8.26
N THR A 15 4.86 5.04 7.20
CA THR A 15 4.04 5.41 6.02
C THR A 15 2.56 5.52 6.36
N LEU A 16 2.06 4.71 7.29
CA LEU A 16 0.69 4.78 7.79
C LEU A 16 0.46 5.94 8.75
N GLN A 17 1.49 6.37 9.49
CA GLN A 17 1.40 7.58 10.33
C GLN A 17 1.06 8.82 9.49
N ARG A 18 1.57 8.87 8.26
CA ARG A 18 1.32 9.94 7.28
C ARG A 18 0.09 9.69 6.39
N SER A 19 -0.54 8.52 6.49
CA SER A 19 -1.76 8.19 5.75
C SER A 19 -3.02 8.77 6.39
N GLY A 20 -4.09 8.84 5.59
CA GLY A 20 -5.41 9.19 6.08
C GLY A 20 -5.97 8.17 7.09
N LYS A 21 -6.97 8.61 7.87
CA LYS A 21 -7.59 7.81 8.95
C LYS A 21 -8.10 6.44 8.48
N ALA A 22 -8.69 6.36 7.30
CA ALA A 22 -9.19 5.09 6.75
C ALA A 22 -8.07 4.04 6.64
N ALA A 23 -6.91 4.41 6.10
CA ALA A 23 -5.78 3.50 5.96
C ALA A 23 -5.23 3.08 7.34
N GLN A 24 -5.11 4.03 8.26
CA GLN A 24 -4.67 3.78 9.64
C GLN A 24 -5.61 2.78 10.34
N GLU A 25 -6.92 2.99 10.24
CA GLU A 25 -7.92 2.11 10.85
C GLU A 25 -7.94 0.73 10.21
N THR A 26 -7.89 0.63 8.87
CA THR A 26 -7.85 -0.65 8.16
C THR A 26 -6.65 -1.47 8.60
N PHE A 27 -5.47 -0.85 8.66
CA PHE A 27 -4.25 -1.55 9.08
C PHE A 27 -4.30 -1.93 10.56
N ALA A 28 -4.64 -0.99 11.46
CA ALA A 28 -4.60 -1.23 12.90
C ALA A 28 -5.57 -2.34 13.31
N LYS A 29 -6.81 -2.32 12.80
CA LYS A 29 -7.81 -3.36 13.09
C LYS A 29 -7.36 -4.72 12.56
N ALA A 30 -6.85 -4.77 11.33
CA ALA A 30 -6.37 -6.02 10.75
C ALA A 30 -5.12 -6.56 11.48
N HIS A 31 -4.23 -5.67 11.95
CA HIS A 31 -3.07 -6.06 12.75
C HIS A 31 -3.50 -6.62 14.09
N ASP A 32 -4.35 -5.93 14.86
CA ASP A 32 -4.80 -6.39 16.18
C ASP A 32 -5.49 -7.76 16.09
N SER A 33 -6.39 -7.96 15.11
CA SER A 33 -7.01 -9.26 14.88
C SER A 33 -5.99 -10.35 14.50
N ALA A 34 -4.98 -10.01 13.70
CA ALA A 34 -3.94 -10.97 13.32
C ALA A 34 -2.97 -11.28 14.47
N VAL A 35 -2.78 -10.34 15.41
CA VAL A 35 -2.02 -10.57 16.65
C VAL A 35 -2.79 -11.52 17.58
N GLU A 36 -4.12 -11.36 17.70
CA GLU A 36 -4.95 -12.30 18.47
C GLU A 36 -4.86 -13.72 17.91
N GLU A 37 -4.82 -13.88 16.58
CA GLU A 37 -4.79 -15.20 15.93
C GLU A 37 -3.38 -15.83 15.90
N TYR A 38 -2.36 -15.05 15.59
CA TYR A 38 -1.01 -15.57 15.29
C TYR A 38 0.07 -15.14 16.29
N GLY A 39 -0.25 -14.26 17.23
CA GLY A 39 0.71 -13.55 18.06
C GLY A 39 1.39 -12.38 17.33
N GLU A 40 2.03 -11.53 18.11
CA GLU A 40 2.79 -10.39 17.60
C GLU A 40 3.94 -10.84 16.68
N GLY A 41 4.16 -10.10 15.60
CA GLY A 41 5.32 -10.30 14.73
C GLY A 41 5.00 -10.27 13.23
N ARG A 42 5.94 -10.83 12.45
CA ARG A 42 5.96 -10.68 10.98
C ARG A 42 4.64 -11.10 10.31
N ARG A 43 4.02 -12.18 10.78
CA ARG A 43 2.78 -12.70 10.18
C ARG A 43 1.61 -11.74 10.39
N ALA A 44 1.46 -11.18 11.60
CA ALA A 44 0.43 -10.18 11.87
C ALA A 44 0.58 -8.93 10.98
N HIS A 45 1.80 -8.42 10.85
CA HIS A 45 2.08 -7.30 9.94
C HIS A 45 1.77 -7.62 8.46
N GLN A 46 2.14 -8.82 7.99
CA GLN A 46 1.86 -9.22 6.61
C GLN A 46 0.36 -9.31 6.33
N THR A 47 -0.41 -9.89 7.26
CA THR A 47 -1.88 -9.95 7.17
C THR A 47 -2.49 -8.54 7.15
N ALA A 48 -2.02 -7.65 8.02
CA ALA A 48 -2.50 -6.27 8.07
C ALA A 48 -2.20 -5.51 6.77
N PHE A 49 -1.01 -5.67 6.20
CA PHE A 49 -0.68 -5.06 4.90
C PHE A 49 -1.48 -5.67 3.74
N ALA A 50 -1.78 -6.97 3.78
CA ALA A 50 -2.62 -7.61 2.77
C ALA A 50 -4.04 -7.04 2.79
N ALA A 51 -4.62 -6.89 3.99
CA ALA A 51 -5.94 -6.26 4.17
C ALA A 51 -5.93 -4.79 3.70
N LEU A 52 -4.87 -4.05 4.01
CA LEU A 52 -4.70 -2.67 3.56
C LEU A 52 -4.66 -2.57 2.03
N LYS A 53 -3.81 -3.36 1.36
CA LYS A 53 -3.67 -3.37 -0.11
C LYS A 53 -4.95 -3.74 -0.86
N HIS A 54 -5.88 -4.41 -0.19
CA HIS A 54 -7.16 -4.80 -0.77
C HIS A 54 -8.11 -3.60 -0.97
N THR A 55 -7.86 -2.49 -0.27
CA THR A 55 -8.74 -1.30 -0.26
C THR A 55 -7.98 0.00 -0.50
N HIS A 56 -6.66 0.00 -0.30
CA HIS A 56 -5.79 1.14 -0.40
C HIS A 56 -4.59 0.82 -1.28
N GLU A 57 -4.01 1.84 -1.88
CA GLU A 57 -2.77 1.77 -2.60
C GLU A 57 -1.76 2.77 -2.04
N LYS A 58 -0.50 2.53 -2.30
CA LYS A 58 0.58 3.40 -1.87
C LYS A 58 0.82 4.48 -2.91
N VAL A 59 0.75 5.74 -2.49
CA VAL A 59 1.03 6.92 -3.31
C VAL A 59 2.08 7.76 -2.57
N GLY A 60 3.28 7.83 -3.14
CA GLY A 60 4.42 8.46 -2.49
C GLY A 60 4.82 7.75 -1.21
N ASP A 61 4.68 8.45 -0.08
CA ASP A 61 5.06 8.00 1.26
C ASP A 61 3.88 7.67 2.18
N HIS A 62 2.66 7.62 1.64
CA HIS A 62 1.44 7.31 2.37
C HIS A 62 0.51 6.38 1.56
N TRP A 63 -0.62 6.01 2.16
CA TRP A 63 -1.63 5.14 1.59
C TRP A 63 -2.94 5.88 1.35
N GLU A 64 -3.50 5.71 0.17
CA GLU A 64 -4.73 6.33 -0.30
C GLU A 64 -5.78 5.26 -0.62
N PRO A 65 -7.09 5.51 -0.41
CA PRO A 65 -8.14 4.60 -0.84
C PRO A 65 -8.09 4.37 -2.36
N LYS A 66 -8.26 3.12 -2.77
CA LYS A 66 -8.45 2.76 -4.17
C LYS A 66 -9.87 3.09 -4.62
N ASP A 67 -10.05 3.31 -5.92
CA ASP A 67 -11.37 3.43 -6.55
C ASP A 67 -12.19 2.12 -6.52
N HIS A 68 -11.52 0.99 -6.25
CA HIS A 68 -12.16 -0.32 -6.19
C HIS A 68 -11.54 -1.19 -5.10
N THR A 69 -12.33 -2.15 -4.62
CA THR A 69 -11.87 -3.16 -3.66
C THR A 69 -11.40 -4.40 -4.40
N GLY A 70 -10.25 -4.95 -4.01
CA GLY A 70 -9.68 -6.15 -4.63
C GLY A 70 -8.16 -6.20 -4.55
N PRO A 71 -7.55 -7.32 -5.00
CA PRO A 71 -6.10 -7.48 -5.01
C PRO A 71 -5.42 -6.36 -5.81
N SER A 72 -4.33 -5.80 -5.28
CA SER A 72 -3.58 -4.72 -5.93
C SER A 72 -2.73 -5.20 -7.10
N ASP A 73 -2.24 -6.44 -7.05
CA ASP A 73 -1.34 -7.04 -8.03
C ASP A 73 -1.57 -8.55 -8.13
N ASP A 74 -0.92 -9.20 -9.10
CA ASP A 74 -1.04 -10.64 -9.32
C ASP A 74 -0.50 -11.47 -8.15
N ARG A 75 0.51 -10.96 -7.45
CA ARG A 75 1.00 -11.55 -6.19
C ARG A 75 -0.10 -11.59 -5.13
N ALA A 76 -0.87 -10.52 -4.96
CA ALA A 76 -1.98 -10.45 -4.02
C ALA A 76 -3.16 -11.32 -4.45
N ALA A 77 -3.39 -11.48 -5.75
CA ALA A 77 -4.44 -12.36 -6.28
C ALA A 77 -4.09 -13.86 -6.14
N GLY A 78 -2.83 -14.23 -6.34
CA GLY A 78 -2.37 -15.62 -6.37
C GLY A 78 -2.02 -16.23 -5.01
N GLY A 79 -2.00 -15.45 -3.93
CA GLY A 79 -1.78 -15.96 -2.57
C GLY A 79 -0.35 -16.45 -2.32
N ARG A 80 -0.18 -17.56 -1.58
CA ARG A 80 1.14 -18.05 -1.14
C ARG A 80 1.90 -18.83 -2.21
N ASP A 81 1.20 -19.42 -3.17
CA ASP A 81 1.77 -20.38 -4.13
C ASP A 81 2.14 -19.75 -5.49
N THR A 82 1.87 -18.45 -5.66
CA THR A 82 2.27 -17.71 -6.86
C THR A 82 3.75 -17.33 -6.79
N ASP A 83 4.40 -17.15 -7.94
CA ASP A 83 5.77 -16.62 -8.05
C ASP A 83 5.80 -15.19 -8.62
N GLU A 84 4.64 -14.56 -8.80
CA GLU A 84 4.49 -13.22 -9.38
C GLU A 84 5.21 -12.13 -8.60
N GLU A 85 5.73 -11.10 -9.27
CA GLU A 85 6.37 -9.99 -8.58
C GLU A 85 5.34 -9.10 -7.86
N THR A 86 5.74 -8.49 -6.74
CA THR A 86 4.86 -7.54 -6.05
C THR A 86 4.99 -6.14 -6.66
N ALA A 87 3.86 -5.44 -6.72
CA ALA A 87 3.79 -4.03 -7.03
C ALA A 87 4.05 -3.12 -5.81
N GLU A 88 4.45 -3.69 -4.66
CA GLU A 88 4.86 -2.95 -3.45
C GLU A 88 3.82 -1.96 -2.90
N GLY A 89 2.55 -2.27 -3.10
CA GLY A 89 1.43 -1.43 -2.69
C GLY A 89 0.87 -0.54 -3.78
N VAL A 90 1.49 -0.47 -4.96
CA VAL A 90 0.86 0.15 -6.15
C VAL A 90 -0.28 -0.74 -6.64
N ASP A 91 -1.38 -0.13 -7.06
CA ASP A 91 -2.49 -0.85 -7.66
C ASP A 91 -2.25 -1.18 -9.14
N ALA A 92 -1.45 -2.21 -9.41
CA ALA A 92 -1.19 -2.70 -10.76
C ALA A 92 -2.46 -3.16 -11.49
N LYS A 93 -3.56 -3.43 -10.79
CA LYS A 93 -4.86 -3.74 -11.41
C LYS A 93 -5.65 -2.50 -11.84
N ALA A 94 -5.24 -1.29 -11.44
CA ALA A 94 -5.89 -0.04 -11.85
C ALA A 94 -5.85 0.20 -13.37
N SER A 95 -6.64 1.16 -13.84
CA SER A 95 -6.59 1.58 -15.24
C SER A 95 -5.27 2.30 -15.56
N LYS A 96 -4.82 2.26 -16.82
CA LYS A 96 -3.65 3.06 -17.25
C LYS A 96 -3.82 4.55 -16.96
N LYS A 97 -5.05 5.07 -17.10
CA LYS A 97 -5.37 6.47 -16.80
C LYS A 97 -5.11 6.80 -15.33
N HIS A 98 -5.60 5.95 -14.42
CA HIS A 98 -5.36 6.11 -12.99
C HIS A 98 -3.86 6.11 -12.64
N LEU A 99 -3.13 5.12 -13.15
CA LEU A 99 -1.69 5.04 -12.94
C LEU A 99 -0.96 6.26 -13.51
N TYR A 100 -1.38 6.77 -14.66
CA TYR A 100 -0.85 8.01 -15.22
C TYR A 100 -1.09 9.21 -14.31
N GLU A 101 -2.27 9.34 -13.70
CA GLU A 101 -2.61 10.41 -12.77
C GLU A 101 -1.77 10.33 -11.48
N ILE A 102 -1.58 9.12 -10.94
CA ILE A 102 -0.67 8.89 -9.81
C ILE A 102 0.78 9.26 -10.19
N ALA A 103 1.26 8.79 -11.34
CA ALA A 103 2.59 9.12 -11.84
C ALA A 103 2.75 10.64 -12.07
N GLN A 104 1.69 11.34 -12.46
CA GLN A 104 1.68 12.79 -12.57
C GLN A 104 1.79 13.47 -11.20
N ARG A 105 1.03 13.02 -10.20
CA ARG A 105 1.09 13.55 -8.83
C ARG A 105 2.45 13.33 -8.17
N LEU A 106 3.17 12.29 -8.58
CA LEU A 106 4.52 11.96 -8.11
C LEU A 106 5.64 12.53 -8.99
N ASP A 107 5.30 13.44 -9.92
CA ASP A 107 6.23 14.09 -10.85
C ASP A 107 7.16 13.11 -11.60
N VAL A 108 6.62 11.97 -12.00
CA VAL A 108 7.38 10.96 -12.76
C VAL A 108 7.70 11.49 -14.16
N PRO A 109 8.99 11.60 -14.54
CA PRO A 109 9.39 12.03 -15.87
C PRO A 109 9.08 10.94 -16.91
N GLY A 110 8.69 11.35 -18.11
CA GLY A 110 8.39 10.42 -19.21
C GLY A 110 7.06 9.66 -19.09
N ARG A 111 6.28 9.86 -18.01
CA ARG A 111 5.00 9.16 -17.76
C ARG A 111 4.00 9.17 -18.93
N SER A 112 4.03 10.18 -19.81
CA SER A 112 3.11 10.29 -20.95
C SER A 112 3.37 9.30 -22.07
N THR A 113 4.58 8.77 -22.18
CA THR A 113 4.93 7.75 -23.18
C THR A 113 4.86 6.33 -22.63
N MET A 114 4.78 6.18 -21.31
CA MET A 114 4.82 4.89 -20.65
C MET A 114 3.55 4.08 -20.92
N ASP A 115 3.70 2.77 -21.05
CA ASP A 115 2.59 1.82 -20.95
C ASP A 115 2.16 1.58 -19.49
N LYS A 116 1.25 0.63 -19.28
CA LYS A 116 0.69 0.39 -17.95
C LYS A 116 1.75 -0.18 -16.99
N ASP A 117 2.56 -1.11 -17.45
CA ASP A 117 3.53 -1.82 -16.62
C ASP A 117 4.72 -0.90 -16.30
N GLU A 118 5.14 -0.11 -17.29
CA GLU A 118 6.13 0.95 -17.09
C GLU A 118 5.68 1.99 -16.06
N LEU A 119 4.40 2.38 -16.07
CA LEU A 119 3.84 3.28 -15.06
C LEU A 119 3.88 2.66 -13.66
N VAL A 120 3.48 1.40 -13.51
CA VAL A 120 3.53 0.68 -12.23
C VAL A 120 4.95 0.70 -11.67
N ASP A 121 5.94 0.34 -12.48
CA ASP A 121 7.34 0.32 -12.05
C ASP A 121 7.92 1.70 -11.77
N ALA A 122 7.53 2.72 -12.53
CA ALA A 122 7.94 4.09 -12.28
C ALA A 122 7.35 4.62 -10.97
N ILE A 123 6.07 4.32 -10.67
CA ILE A 123 5.41 4.67 -9.41
C ILE A 123 6.06 3.92 -8.25
N LYS A 124 6.34 2.61 -8.37
CA LYS A 124 7.09 1.84 -7.35
C LYS A 124 8.40 2.55 -6.99
N LYS A 125 9.17 2.94 -8.01
CA LYS A 125 10.44 3.67 -7.82
C LYS A 125 10.24 5.05 -7.19
N ALA A 126 9.17 5.77 -7.53
CA ALA A 126 8.84 7.06 -6.93
C ALA A 126 8.43 6.91 -5.47
N ASN A 127 7.55 5.96 -5.15
CA ASN A 127 7.12 5.64 -3.78
C ASN A 127 8.31 5.29 -2.87
N ARG A 128 9.24 4.47 -3.36
CA ARG A 128 10.48 4.15 -2.61
C ARG A 128 11.31 5.41 -2.32
N ARG A 129 11.43 6.32 -3.29
CA ARG A 129 12.16 7.59 -3.14
C ARG A 129 11.50 8.51 -2.11
N GLU A 130 10.18 8.71 -2.21
CA GLU A 130 9.44 9.53 -1.25
C GLU A 130 9.49 8.94 0.16
N THR A 131 9.28 7.62 0.30
CA THR A 131 9.41 6.95 1.60
C THR A 131 10.82 7.12 2.19
N ALA A 132 11.88 7.06 1.37
CA ALA A 132 13.24 7.28 1.84
C ALA A 132 13.48 8.73 2.29
N ARG A 133 12.91 9.71 1.58
CA ARG A 133 13.01 11.14 1.94
C ARG A 133 12.33 11.45 3.26
N SER A 134 11.16 10.86 3.51
CA SER A 134 10.39 11.08 4.75
C SER A 134 10.98 10.39 5.99
N ARG A 135 12.07 9.63 5.85
CA ARG A 135 12.81 8.97 6.95
C ARG A 135 13.99 9.78 7.48
N THR A 136 14.30 10.90 6.83
CA THR A 136 15.43 11.79 7.14
C THR A 136 14.98 12.95 7.99
#